data_AF-A0A645HLP7-F1
#
_entry.id   AF-A0A645HLP7-F1
#
_cell.length_a   1.000
_cell.length_b   1.000
_cell.length_c   1.000
_cell.angle_alpha   90.00
_cell.angle_beta   90.00
_cell.angle_gamma   90.00
#
_symmetry.space_group_name_H-M   'P 1'
#
loop_
_entity.id
_entity.type
_entity.pdbx_description
1 polymer ?
#
loop_
_entity_poly.entity_id
_entity_poly.type
_entity_poly.pdbx_seq_one_letter_code
_entity_poly.pdbx_strand_id
1 'polypeptide(L)'
;MAAQLENQSMFDTVDNTQFIAQMAQFSTLTQISELNNTVKANTAVSLIGKTVSVRSIDDNGQENFKIGTVEQVSYNGGVPYLCVDGGFYLLTDILDVGPAGAVVEEPKDELI
;
A
#
# COMPACT_ATOMS: atom_id res chain seq x y z
N MET A 1 -16.77 35.34 -43.34
CA MET A 1 -15.71 35.25 -42.32
C MET A 1 -16.24 34.95 -40.91
N ALA A 2 -17.56 34.83 -40.67
CA ALA A 2 -18.11 34.47 -39.35
C ALA A 2 -18.13 32.94 -39.07
N ALA A 3 -18.35 32.10 -40.08
CA ALA A 3 -18.41 30.64 -39.92
C ALA A 3 -17.05 29.96 -39.65
N GLN A 4 -15.92 30.62 -39.93
CA GLN A 4 -14.57 30.08 -39.72
C GLN A 4 -14.02 30.36 -38.31
N LEU A 5 -14.57 31.35 -37.60
CA LEU A 5 -14.26 31.61 -36.17
C LEU A 5 -15.12 30.73 -35.24
N GLU A 6 -16.34 30.39 -35.65
CA GLU A 6 -17.24 29.51 -34.90
C GLU A 6 -16.73 28.05 -34.85
N ASN A 7 -16.02 27.60 -35.89
CA ASN A 7 -15.46 26.25 -35.96
C ASN A 7 -14.17 26.06 -35.13
N GLN A 8 -13.37 27.13 -34.95
CA GLN A 8 -12.14 27.07 -34.15
C GLN A 8 -12.40 27.10 -32.65
N SER A 9 -13.48 27.75 -32.22
CA SER A 9 -13.90 27.72 -30.80
C SER A 9 -14.29 26.31 -30.34
N MET A 10 -14.91 25.50 -31.21
CA MET A 10 -15.39 24.18 -30.81
C MET A 10 -14.30 23.10 -30.81
N PHE A 11 -13.35 23.13 -31.76
CA PHE A 11 -12.24 22.16 -31.79
C PHE A 11 -11.22 22.42 -30.68
N ASP A 12 -10.82 23.68 -30.44
CA ASP A 12 -9.92 24.02 -29.32
C ASP A 12 -10.57 23.76 -27.96
N THR A 13 -11.89 23.92 -27.84
CA THR A 13 -12.62 23.61 -26.60
C THR A 13 -12.75 22.10 -26.39
N VAL A 14 -12.91 21.28 -27.43
CA VAL A 14 -12.94 19.81 -27.31
C VAL A 14 -11.57 19.27 -26.91
N ASP A 15 -10.48 19.75 -27.50
CA ASP A 15 -9.12 19.35 -27.11
C ASP A 15 -8.77 19.78 -25.68
N ASN A 16 -9.12 21.02 -25.29
CA ASN A 16 -8.95 21.48 -23.90
C ASN A 16 -9.86 20.72 -22.92
N THR A 17 -11.10 20.39 -23.31
CA THR A 17 -12.02 19.58 -22.48
C THR A 17 -11.49 18.16 -22.33
N GLN A 18 -10.92 17.57 -23.40
CA GLN A 18 -10.33 16.23 -23.38
C GLN A 18 -9.01 16.20 -22.59
N PHE A 19 -8.21 17.26 -22.63
CA PHE A 19 -7.03 17.44 -21.76
C PHE A 19 -7.42 17.61 -20.29
N ILE A 20 -8.42 18.45 -20.00
CA ILE A 20 -8.96 18.62 -18.63
C ILE A 20 -9.56 17.31 -18.13
N ALA A 21 -10.28 16.56 -18.97
CA ALA A 21 -10.81 15.25 -18.61
C ALA A 21 -9.68 14.25 -18.29
N GLN A 22 -8.57 14.27 -19.04
CA GLN A 22 -7.40 13.44 -18.76
C GLN A 22 -6.64 13.88 -17.49
N MET A 23 -6.48 15.18 -17.24
CA MET A 23 -5.91 15.68 -15.98
C MET A 23 -6.83 15.38 -14.79
N ALA A 24 -8.14 15.48 -14.95
CA ALA A 24 -9.09 15.09 -13.92
C ALA A 24 -8.95 13.60 -13.59
N GLN A 25 -8.82 12.73 -14.61
CA GLN A 25 -8.54 11.30 -14.41
C GLN A 25 -7.18 11.06 -13.73
N PHE A 26 -6.14 11.79 -14.09
CA PHE A 26 -4.84 11.66 -13.44
C PHE A 26 -4.88 12.13 -11.97
N SER A 27 -5.59 13.22 -11.70
CA SER A 27 -5.79 13.76 -10.35
C SER A 27 -6.57 12.78 -9.47
N THR A 28 -7.61 12.12 -10.00
CA THR A 28 -8.37 11.11 -9.24
C THR A 28 -7.53 9.87 -8.95
N LEU A 29 -6.75 9.37 -9.93
CA LEU A 29 -5.83 8.25 -9.71
C LEU A 29 -4.78 8.58 -8.65
N THR A 30 -4.23 9.80 -8.68
CA THR A 30 -3.27 10.27 -7.67
C THR A 30 -3.91 10.31 -6.28
N GLN A 31 -5.14 10.84 -6.17
CA GLN A 31 -5.89 10.83 -4.91
C GLN A 31 -6.20 9.42 -4.40
N ILE A 32 -6.54 8.48 -5.29
CA ILE A 32 -6.73 7.07 -4.92
C ILE A 32 -5.42 6.46 -4.41
N SER A 33 -4.30 6.75 -5.06
CA SER A 33 -2.99 6.29 -4.61
C SER A 33 -2.67 6.81 -3.19
N GLU A 34 -2.95 8.08 -2.94
CA GLU A 34 -2.73 8.70 -1.62
C GLU A 34 -3.65 8.13 -0.54
N LEU A 35 -4.92 7.86 -0.89
CA LEU A 35 -5.85 7.17 -0.01
C LEU A 35 -5.36 5.75 0.32
N ASN A 36 -4.85 5.01 -0.66
CA ASN A 36 -4.27 3.69 -0.41
C ASN A 36 -3.07 3.76 0.56
N ASN A 37 -2.19 4.77 0.42
CA ASN A 37 -1.10 5.00 1.37
C ASN A 37 -1.62 5.31 2.78
N THR A 38 -2.63 6.17 2.89
CA THR A 38 -3.27 6.50 4.17
C THR A 38 -3.91 5.28 4.83
N VAL A 39 -4.61 4.45 4.06
CA VAL A 39 -5.21 3.19 4.56
C VAL A 39 -4.12 2.25 5.06
N LYS A 40 -3.06 2.03 4.26
CA LYS A 40 -1.91 1.21 4.69
C LYS A 40 -1.27 1.73 5.96
N ALA A 41 -1.08 3.04 6.08
CA ALA A 41 -0.55 3.68 7.28
C ALA A 41 -1.44 3.41 8.51
N ASN A 42 -2.75 3.61 8.38
CA ASN A 42 -3.70 3.35 9.46
C ASN A 42 -3.74 1.86 9.85
N THR A 43 -3.70 0.96 8.87
CA THR A 43 -3.60 -0.48 9.12
C THR A 43 -2.32 -0.78 9.87
N ALA A 44 -1.16 -0.29 9.43
CA ALA A 44 0.12 -0.50 10.10
C ALA A 44 0.07 -0.05 11.57
N VAL A 45 -0.45 1.14 11.84
CA VAL A 45 -0.59 1.67 13.21
C VAL A 45 -1.53 0.78 14.05
N SER A 46 -2.60 0.24 13.46
CA SER A 46 -3.53 -0.65 14.17
C SER A 46 -2.92 -2.02 14.52
N LEU A 47 -1.80 -2.39 13.88
CA LEU A 47 -1.09 -3.63 14.15
C LEU A 47 -0.13 -3.50 15.34
N ILE A 48 0.21 -2.28 15.78
CA ILE A 48 1.04 -2.06 16.97
C ILE A 48 0.40 -2.75 18.18
N GLY A 49 1.19 -3.57 18.88
CA GLY A 49 0.75 -4.38 20.01
C GLY A 49 0.01 -5.67 19.65
N LYS A 50 -0.24 -5.95 18.36
CA LYS A 50 -0.73 -7.27 17.90
C LYS A 50 0.44 -8.20 17.62
N THR A 51 0.17 -9.49 17.71
CA THR A 51 1.13 -10.53 17.31
C THR A 51 0.91 -10.85 15.83
N VAL A 52 1.98 -10.79 15.05
CA VAL A 52 1.97 -11.01 13.60
C VAL A 52 2.96 -12.11 13.22
N SER A 53 2.63 -12.83 12.16
CA SER A 53 3.58 -13.73 11.47
C SER A 53 4.06 -13.04 10.21
N VAL A 54 5.37 -12.84 10.10
CA VAL A 54 6.03 -12.22 8.93
C VAL A 54 6.91 -13.22 8.21
N ARG A 55 6.97 -13.09 6.89
CA ARG A 55 7.95 -13.80 6.07
C ARG A 55 9.32 -13.17 6.27
N SER A 56 10.32 -14.00 6.59
CA SER A 56 11.73 -13.63 6.65
C SER A 56 12.52 -14.50 5.68
N ILE A 57 13.56 -13.94 5.06
CA ILE A 57 14.49 -14.69 4.21
C ILE A 57 15.80 -14.77 4.98
N ASP A 58 16.24 -15.99 5.29
CA ASP A 58 17.55 -16.20 5.92
C ASP A 58 18.71 -16.00 4.93
N ASP A 59 19.93 -15.89 5.44
CA ASP A 59 21.17 -15.70 4.66
C ASP A 59 21.38 -16.78 3.57
N ASN A 60 20.72 -17.93 3.71
CA ASN A 60 20.76 -19.04 2.76
C ASN A 60 19.68 -18.95 1.66
N GLY A 61 18.88 -17.88 1.63
CA GLY A 61 17.79 -17.69 0.67
C GLY A 61 16.56 -18.57 0.92
N GLN A 62 16.47 -19.20 2.10
CA GLN A 62 15.29 -19.97 2.49
C GLN A 62 14.25 -19.06 3.15
N GLU A 63 12.98 -19.23 2.76
CA GLU A 63 11.88 -18.56 3.42
C GLU A 63 11.63 -19.22 4.77
N ASN A 64 11.62 -18.40 5.83
CA ASN A 64 11.24 -18.78 7.17
C ASN A 64 10.15 -17.82 7.68
N PHE A 65 9.44 -18.25 8.71
CA PHE A 65 8.40 -17.43 9.35
C PHE A 65 8.91 -16.91 10.68
N LYS A 66 8.72 -15.62 10.92
CA LYS A 66 9.01 -15.01 12.21
C LYS A 66 7.73 -14.53 12.85
N ILE A 67 7.47 -15.01 14.06
CA ILE A 67 6.33 -14.62 14.87
C ILE A 67 6.82 -13.65 15.92
N GLY A 68 6.17 -12.49 16.01
CA GLY A 68 6.50 -11.50 17.03
C GLY A 68 5.41 -10.48 17.22
N THR A 69 5.56 -9.65 18.25
CA THR A 69 4.64 -8.54 18.51
C THR A 69 5.15 -7.29 17.81
N VAL A 70 4.26 -6.54 17.16
CA VAL A 70 4.62 -5.28 16.52
C VAL A 70 4.90 -4.22 17.59
N GLU A 71 6.14 -3.75 17.66
CA GLU A 71 6.59 -2.78 18.65
C GLU A 71 6.38 -1.34 18.19
N GLN A 72 6.63 -1.07 16.91
CA GLN A 72 6.48 0.26 16.31
C GLN A 72 6.24 0.17 14.80
N VAL A 73 5.83 1.30 14.22
CA VAL A 73 5.76 1.52 12.77
C VAL A 73 6.69 2.67 12.41
N SER A 74 7.53 2.45 11.42
CA SER A 74 8.41 3.46 10.83
C SER A 74 7.98 3.75 9.40
N TYR A 75 8.14 4.99 8.95
CA TYR A 75 7.79 5.39 7.59
C TYR A 75 9.05 5.73 6.82
N ASN A 76 9.25 5.07 5.67
CA ASN A 76 10.33 5.38 4.75
C ASN A 76 9.75 5.59 3.35
N GLY A 77 9.90 6.80 2.79
CA GLY A 77 9.33 7.16 1.49
C GLY A 77 7.81 7.05 1.39
N GLY A 78 7.09 7.22 2.50
CA GLY A 78 5.63 7.06 2.57
C GLY A 78 5.15 5.60 2.69
N VAL A 79 6.07 4.64 2.67
CA VAL A 79 5.77 3.22 2.89
C VAL A 79 5.92 2.90 4.39
N PRO A 80 4.90 2.28 5.03
CA PRO A 80 5.00 1.85 6.41
C PRO A 80 5.79 0.54 6.54
N TYR A 81 6.72 0.52 7.49
CA TYR A 81 7.52 -0.62 7.91
C TYR A 81 7.18 -0.96 9.35
N LEU A 82 6.89 -2.22 9.64
CA LEU A 82 6.58 -2.71 10.97
C LEU A 82 7.84 -3.27 11.63
N CYS A 83 8.09 -2.85 12.86
CA CYS A 83 9.17 -3.39 13.67
C CYS A 83 8.64 -4.58 14.47
N VAL A 84 9.21 -5.76 14.23
CA VAL A 84 8.88 -7.02 14.89
C VAL A 84 10.18 -7.65 15.40
N ASP A 85 10.34 -7.76 16.72
CA ASP A 85 11.56 -8.24 17.39
C ASP A 85 12.84 -7.58 16.85
N GLY A 86 12.81 -6.24 16.73
CA GLY A 86 13.92 -5.43 16.19
C GLY A 86 14.16 -5.50 14.67
N GLY A 87 13.42 -6.34 13.92
CA GLY A 87 13.48 -6.41 12.46
C GLY A 87 12.40 -5.56 11.80
N PHE A 88 12.71 -4.89 10.70
CA PHE A 88 11.74 -4.10 9.94
C PHE A 88 11.20 -4.91 8.76
N TYR A 89 9.87 -5.06 8.69
CA TYR A 89 9.17 -5.81 7.65
C TYR A 89 8.12 -4.94 6.97
N LEU A 90 7.82 -5.22 5.70
CA LEU A 90 6.77 -4.50 4.99
C LEU A 90 5.40 -5.03 5.42
N LEU A 91 4.38 -4.19 5.22
CA LEU A 91 3.00 -4.60 5.46
C LEU A 91 2.56 -5.76 4.55
N THR A 92 3.21 -5.93 3.39
CA THR A 92 3.01 -7.04 2.45
C THR A 92 3.63 -8.36 2.90
N ASP A 93 4.58 -8.32 3.82
CA ASP A 93 5.29 -9.51 4.30
C ASP A 93 4.56 -10.17 5.48
N ILE A 94 3.51 -9.52 5.99
CA ILE A 94 2.63 -10.07 7.03
C ILE A 94 1.73 -11.12 6.40
N LEU A 95 1.74 -12.31 7.00
CA LEU A 95 0.93 -13.44 6.59
C LEU A 95 -0.32 -13.60 7.46
N ASP A 96 -0.18 -13.39 8.77
CA ASP A 96 -1.27 -13.54 9.73
C ASP A 96 -1.18 -12.50 10.87
N VAL A 97 -2.33 -12.16 11.44
CA VAL A 97 -2.49 -11.17 12.52
C VAL A 97 -3.40 -11.74 13.60
N GLY A 98 -2.83 -12.02 14.77
CA GLY A 98 -3.54 -12.50 15.95
C GLY A 98 -3.81 -11.41 16.99
N PRO A 99 -4.68 -11.69 17.98
CA PRO A 99 -4.76 -10.87 19.19
C PRO A 99 -3.41 -10.87 19.93
N ALA A 100 -3.18 -9.85 20.76
CA ALA A 100 -1.93 -9.70 21.51
C ALA A 100 -1.66 -10.94 22.38
N GLY A 101 -0.52 -11.60 22.16
CA GLY A 101 -0.13 -12.82 22.88
C GLY A 101 -0.74 -14.11 22.32
N ALA A 102 -1.35 -14.07 21.14
CA ALA A 102 -1.75 -15.28 20.43
C ALA A 102 -0.53 -16.07 19.96
N VAL A 103 -0.54 -17.38 20.22
CA VAL A 103 0.29 -18.32 19.47
C VAL A 103 -0.25 -18.36 18.04
N VAL A 104 0.22 -17.47 17.18
CA VAL A 104 0.04 -17.63 15.73
C VAL A 104 0.81 -18.90 15.38
N GLU A 105 0.09 -19.99 15.09
CA GLU A 105 0.72 -21.20 14.58
C GLU A 105 1.39 -20.85 13.25
N GLU A 106 2.61 -21.34 13.03
CA GLU A 106 3.24 -21.26 11.70
C GLU A 106 2.22 -21.74 10.67
N PRO A 107 2.07 -21.04 9.52
CA PRO A 107 1.18 -21.52 8.47
C PRO A 107 1.64 -22.93 8.14
N LYS A 108 0.79 -23.93 8.43
CA LYS A 108 1.06 -25.31 8.05
C LYS A 108 1.25 -25.30 6.55
N ASP A 109 2.46 -25.62 6.10
CA ASP A 109 2.71 -26.06 4.73
C ASP A 109 1.82 -27.29 4.51
N GLU A 110 0.56 -27.06 4.13
CA GLU A 110 -0.23 -28.08 3.46
C GLU A 110 0.34 -28.21 2.06
N LEU A 111 1.44 -28.98 1.99
CA LEU A 111 1.91 -29.62 0.79
C LEU A 111 0.82 -30.61 0.36
N ILE A 112 0.00 -30.21 -0.62
CA ILE A 112 -0.86 -31.12 -1.40
C ILE A 112 -0.65 -30.84 -2.88
#